data_AF-A0A1V5LT12-F1
#
_entry.id   AF-A0A1V5LT12-F1
#
_cell.length_a   1.000
_cell.length_b   1.000
_cell.length_c   1.000
_cell.angle_alpha   90.00
_cell.angle_beta   90.00
_cell.angle_gamma   90.00
#
_symmetry.space_group_name_H-M   'P 1'
#
loop_
_entity.id
_entity.type
_entity.pdbx_description
1 polymer ?
#
loop_
_entity_poly.entity_id
_entity_poly.type
_entity_poly.pdbx_seq_one_letter_code
_entity_poly.pdbx_strand_id
1 'polypeptide(L)'
;MVTARLRFQPGKSECYLDDVAVQPGARQQPAVAAAGAPAPEATQKTFVEVVGTITRATKPLSYEEITPYTASLRTVEFRIDRVLSGALTAKSIIALQMAMRDKKLLPAVAYTPGMTFRLKLGLWDETDSLDTLPVADDLEMLDATWYYVITCEPARK
;
A
#
# COMPACT_ATOMS: atom_id res chain seq x y z
N MET A 1 -32.77 -27.06 9.17
CA MET A 1 -33.37 -25.84 8.59
C MET A 1 -33.46 -24.81 9.71
N VAL A 2 -32.54 -23.84 9.77
CA VAL A 2 -32.58 -22.74 10.73
C VAL A 2 -32.33 -21.45 9.96
N THR A 3 -33.35 -20.60 9.95
CA THR A 3 -33.39 -19.31 9.26
C THR A 3 -32.82 -18.24 10.18
N ALA A 4 -31.64 -17.69 9.88
CA ALA A 4 -31.10 -16.55 10.61
C ALA A 4 -31.57 -15.23 9.93
N ARG A 5 -32.46 -14.49 10.59
CA ARG A 5 -32.82 -13.11 10.24
C ARG A 5 -31.76 -12.17 10.81
N LEU A 6 -30.96 -11.52 9.96
CA LEU A 6 -30.12 -10.40 10.38
C LEU A 6 -30.95 -9.12 10.56
N ARG A 7 -30.84 -8.50 11.74
CA ARG A 7 -31.21 -7.09 11.95
C ARG A 7 -29.96 -6.23 11.70
N PHE A 8 -30.12 -5.20 10.89
CA PHE A 8 -29.08 -4.21 10.56
C PHE A 8 -29.09 -3.10 11.63
N GLN A 9 -27.93 -2.74 12.19
CA GLN A 9 -27.74 -1.50 12.94
C GLN A 9 -26.83 -0.56 12.15
N PRO A 10 -27.22 0.71 11.93
CA PRO A 10 -26.38 1.70 11.27
C PRO A 10 -25.48 2.40 12.30
N GLY A 11 -24.16 2.46 12.04
CA GLY A 11 -23.28 3.38 12.76
C GLY A 11 -21.93 2.87 13.26
N LYS A 12 -21.40 1.73 12.78
CA LYS A 12 -20.03 1.32 13.10
C LYS A 12 -19.28 0.84 11.85
N SER A 13 -18.25 1.60 11.48
CA SER A 13 -17.22 1.18 10.54
C SER A 13 -16.20 0.35 11.31
N GLU A 14 -16.51 -0.93 11.52
CA GLU A 14 -15.55 -1.92 12.01
C GLU A 14 -15.26 -2.87 10.85
N CYS A 15 -14.01 -2.84 10.37
CA CYS A 15 -13.48 -3.84 9.46
C CYS A 15 -13.41 -5.17 10.22
N TYR A 16 -14.34 -6.05 9.91
CA TYR A 16 -14.48 -7.36 10.54
C TYR A 16 -13.47 -8.34 9.93
N LEU A 17 -12.57 -8.87 10.77
CA LEU A 17 -11.93 -10.17 10.55
C LEU A 17 -12.66 -11.15 11.46
N ASP A 18 -13.35 -12.10 10.84
CA ASP A 18 -14.15 -13.12 11.51
C ASP A 18 -13.26 -14.02 12.39
N ASP A 19 -13.71 -14.17 13.64
CA ASP A 19 -13.18 -15.03 14.67
C ASP A 19 -13.43 -16.49 14.28
N VAL A 20 -12.40 -17.16 13.74
CA VAL A 20 -12.45 -18.62 13.55
C VAL A 20 -12.12 -19.29 14.88
N ALA A 21 -13.18 -19.73 15.55
CA ALA A 21 -13.14 -20.64 16.68
C ALA A 21 -12.43 -21.97 16.30
N VAL A 22 -11.31 -22.25 16.98
CA VAL A 22 -10.59 -23.53 16.92
C VAL A 22 -11.29 -24.56 17.82
N GLN A 23 -11.74 -25.68 17.23
CA GLN A 23 -12.16 -26.86 17.99
C GLN A 23 -10.94 -27.62 18.54
N PRO A 24 -10.99 -28.16 19.78
CA PRO A 24 -9.95 -29.02 20.32
C PRO A 24 -10.23 -30.50 19.95
N GLY A 25 -9.33 -31.13 19.18
CA GLY A 25 -9.58 -32.50 18.74
C GLY A 25 -8.40 -33.24 18.10
N ALA A 26 -7.56 -33.81 18.98
CA ALA A 26 -6.83 -35.08 18.79
C ALA A 26 -5.53 -35.16 17.96
N ARG A 27 -4.59 -35.86 18.61
CA ARG A 27 -3.38 -36.59 18.16
C ARG A 27 -2.11 -35.79 17.85
N GLN A 28 -1.28 -35.71 18.91
CA GLN A 28 0.17 -35.63 18.82
C GLN A 28 0.71 -36.82 18.00
N GLN A 29 1.55 -36.51 17.02
CA GLN A 29 2.44 -37.47 16.37
C GLN A 29 3.87 -36.95 16.57
N PRO A 30 4.78 -37.71 17.20
CA PRO A 30 6.14 -37.26 17.46
C PRO A 30 7.05 -37.40 16.22
N ALA A 31 7.83 -36.33 16.03
CA ALA A 31 9.08 -36.15 15.29
C ALA A 31 9.58 -37.28 14.37
N VAL A 32 9.74 -36.96 13.09
CA VAL A 32 10.81 -37.50 12.25
C VAL A 32 11.65 -36.32 11.78
N ALA A 33 12.91 -36.29 12.22
CA ALA A 33 13.90 -35.34 11.75
C ALA A 33 14.15 -35.56 10.26
N ALA A 34 13.83 -34.55 9.45
CA ALA A 34 14.29 -34.42 8.08
C ALA A 34 15.12 -33.15 7.99
N ALA A 35 16.32 -33.33 7.45
CA ALA A 35 17.34 -32.32 7.30
C ALA A 35 16.86 -31.11 6.47
N GLY A 36 17.34 -29.93 6.86
CA GLY A 36 17.59 -28.78 5.99
C GLY A 36 16.59 -28.50 4.88
N ALA A 37 15.46 -27.87 5.24
CA ALA A 37 14.86 -26.89 4.36
C ALA A 37 15.18 -25.51 4.97
N PRO A 38 15.85 -24.59 4.28
CA PRO A 38 15.80 -23.20 4.71
C PRO A 38 14.31 -22.83 4.74
N ALA A 39 13.84 -22.38 5.91
CA ALA A 39 12.60 -21.63 5.98
C ALA A 39 12.64 -20.60 4.84
N PRO A 40 11.53 -20.34 4.12
CA PRO A 40 11.54 -19.26 3.15
C PRO A 40 12.01 -18.03 3.88
N GLU A 41 13.23 -17.57 3.55
CA GLU A 41 13.73 -16.29 3.98
C GLU A 41 12.65 -15.32 3.56
N ALA A 42 11.85 -14.88 4.54
CA ALA A 42 10.94 -13.79 4.33
C ALA A 42 11.85 -12.65 3.93
N THR A 43 11.92 -12.37 2.62
CA THR A 43 12.56 -11.19 2.07
C THR A 43 11.94 -10.05 2.86
N GLN A 44 12.66 -9.55 3.87
CA GLN A 44 12.16 -8.51 4.74
C GLN A 44 12.17 -7.26 3.86
N LYS A 45 11.08 -7.05 3.13
CA LYS A 45 10.83 -5.86 2.34
C LYS A 45 11.05 -4.69 3.27
N THR A 46 12.05 -3.86 2.96
CA THR A 46 12.48 -2.80 3.86
C THR A 46 11.46 -1.67 3.75
N PHE A 47 10.54 -1.62 4.69
CA PHE A 47 9.53 -0.57 4.73
C PHE A 47 10.01 0.62 5.53
N VAL A 48 9.78 1.82 5.00
CA VAL A 48 10.02 3.07 5.71
C VAL A 48 8.68 3.72 6.00
N GLU A 49 8.45 4.08 7.26
CA GLU A 49 7.27 4.84 7.65
C GLU A 49 7.64 6.31 7.88
N VAL A 50 6.92 7.21 7.22
CA VAL A 50 7.18 8.65 7.30
C VAL A 50 5.87 9.42 7.43
N VAL A 51 5.96 10.63 7.96
CA VAL A 51 4.95 11.67 7.81
C VAL A 51 5.45 12.63 6.75
N GLY A 52 4.67 12.79 5.69
CA GLY A 52 5.02 13.64 4.56
C GLY A 52 3.85 14.54 4.16
N THR A 53 4.18 15.72 3.65
CA THR A 53 3.22 16.64 3.04
C THR A 53 3.36 16.57 1.53
N ILE A 54 2.24 16.45 0.81
CA ILE A 54 2.26 16.50 -0.65
C ILE A 54 2.72 17.88 -1.09
N THR A 55 3.79 17.96 -1.87
CA THR A 55 4.24 19.21 -2.51
C THR A 55 3.71 19.30 -3.92
N ARG A 56 3.70 18.17 -4.65
CA ARG A 56 3.19 18.05 -6.01
C ARG A 56 2.55 16.69 -6.23
N ALA A 57 1.54 16.64 -7.08
CA ALA A 57 0.92 15.39 -7.51
C ALA A 57 0.61 15.49 -9.01
N THR A 58 0.95 14.44 -9.75
CA THR A 58 0.62 14.34 -11.17
C THR A 58 -0.88 14.09 -11.35
N LYS A 59 -1.41 14.54 -12.48
CA LYS A 59 -2.79 14.23 -12.87
C LYS A 59 -2.89 12.72 -13.14
N PRO A 60 -3.88 12.01 -12.59
CA PRO A 60 -4.06 10.59 -12.91
C PRO A 60 -4.40 10.43 -14.40
N LEU A 61 -3.90 9.35 -15.01
CA LEU A 61 -4.30 8.96 -16.36
C LEU A 61 -5.78 8.52 -16.36
N SER A 62 -6.49 8.93 -17.40
CA SER A 62 -7.88 8.54 -17.65
C SER A 62 -7.96 7.09 -18.12
N TYR A 63 -9.13 6.46 -17.99
CA TYR A 63 -9.32 5.07 -18.45
C TYR A 63 -9.01 4.90 -19.95
N GLU A 64 -9.38 5.88 -20.77
CA GLU A 64 -9.11 5.90 -22.21
C GLU A 64 -7.59 5.93 -22.50
N GLU A 65 -6.81 6.60 -21.65
CA GLU A 65 -5.36 6.75 -21.82
C GLU A 65 -4.58 5.49 -21.40
N ILE A 66 -5.15 4.66 -20.53
CA ILE A 66 -4.48 3.45 -20.02
C ILE A 66 -4.98 2.15 -20.66
N THR A 67 -5.95 2.19 -21.58
CA THR A 67 -6.43 0.97 -22.24
C THR A 67 -5.28 0.28 -23.00
N PRO A 68 -5.02 -1.03 -22.81
CA PRO A 68 -5.90 -2.06 -22.23
C PRO A 68 -5.74 -2.36 -20.73
N TYR A 69 -4.92 -1.60 -20.00
CA TYR A 69 -4.69 -1.77 -18.57
C TYR A 69 -5.91 -1.40 -17.72
N THR A 70 -6.07 -2.06 -16.58
CA THR A 70 -7.16 -1.83 -15.63
C THR A 70 -6.71 -1.09 -14.36
N ALA A 71 -5.40 -0.88 -14.22
CA ALA A 71 -4.78 -0.19 -13.11
C ALA A 71 -3.73 0.81 -13.63
N SER A 72 -3.55 1.89 -12.88
CA SER A 72 -2.55 2.91 -13.19
C SER A 72 -1.99 3.53 -11.93
N LEU A 73 -0.74 3.96 -12.04
CA LEU A 73 -0.03 4.67 -10.99
C LEU A 73 0.06 6.15 -11.34
N ARG A 74 0.18 6.97 -10.31
CA ARG A 74 0.53 8.39 -10.45
C ARG A 74 1.74 8.68 -9.59
N THR A 75 2.56 9.61 -10.06
CA THR A 75 3.71 10.09 -9.31
C THR A 75 3.30 11.23 -8.37
N VAL A 76 3.72 11.17 -7.11
CA VAL A 76 3.46 12.19 -6.09
C VAL A 76 4.76 12.55 -5.38
N GLU A 77 5.05 13.84 -5.32
CA GLU A 77 6.17 14.36 -4.56
C GLU A 77 5.73 14.65 -3.12
N PHE A 78 6.45 14.07 -2.17
CA PHE A 78 6.25 14.32 -0.75
C PHE A 78 7.47 15.02 -0.16
N ARG A 79 7.24 16.12 0.54
CA ARG A 79 8.21 16.65 1.50
C ARG A 79 8.09 15.86 2.79
N ILE A 80 9.20 15.29 3.25
CA ILE A 80 9.27 14.54 4.49
C ILE A 80 9.31 15.50 5.66
N ASP A 81 8.31 15.41 6.54
CA ASP A 81 8.23 16.18 7.77
C ASP A 81 8.92 15.42 8.91
N ARG A 82 8.64 14.11 9.00
CA ARG A 82 9.19 13.25 10.05
C ARG A 82 9.33 11.81 9.60
N VAL A 83 10.41 11.13 9.96
CA VAL A 83 10.54 9.67 9.81
C VAL A 83 10.04 9.00 11.10
N LEU A 84 9.12 8.04 10.97
CA LEU A 84 8.56 7.28 12.08
C LEU A 84 9.31 5.96 12.29
N SER A 85 9.64 5.27 11.20
CA SER A 85 10.34 3.98 11.21
C SER A 85 11.17 3.81 9.93
N GLY A 86 12.28 3.09 10.02
CA GLY A 86 13.25 2.94 8.92
C GLY A 86 14.22 4.10 8.81
N ALA A 87 15.00 4.10 7.72
CA ALA A 87 16.00 5.12 7.44
C ALA A 87 15.64 5.84 6.13
N LEU A 88 15.47 7.16 6.21
CA LEU A 88 15.30 8.02 5.04
C LEU A 88 16.03 9.34 5.28
N THR A 89 17.03 9.61 4.47
CA THR A 89 17.85 10.83 4.55
C THR A 89 17.37 11.94 3.62
N ALA A 90 16.54 11.61 2.65
CA ALA A 90 15.99 12.56 1.69
C ALA A 90 14.92 13.47 2.35
N LYS A 91 15.00 14.78 2.08
CA LYS A 91 14.00 15.76 2.54
C LYS A 91 12.73 15.76 1.70
N SER A 92 12.84 15.33 0.45
CA SER A 92 11.72 15.12 -0.46
C SER A 92 11.91 13.78 -1.16
N ILE A 93 10.81 13.09 -1.40
CA ILE A 93 10.80 11.83 -2.12
C ILE A 93 9.77 11.87 -3.25
N ILE A 94 10.03 11.04 -4.25
CA ILE A 94 9.06 10.71 -5.27
C ILE A 94 8.43 9.37 -4.89
N ALA A 95 7.11 9.35 -4.75
CA ALA A 95 6.38 8.16 -4.41
C ALA A 95 5.26 7.89 -5.42
N LEU A 96 5.21 6.65 -5.88
CA LEU A 96 4.17 6.14 -6.75
C LEU A 96 2.96 5.73 -5.92
N GLN A 97 1.80 6.27 -6.30
CA GLN A 97 0.52 5.95 -5.69
C GLN A 97 -0.40 5.30 -6.71
N MET A 98 -1.15 4.30 -6.28
CA MET A 98 -2.21 3.72 -7.09
C MET A 98 -3.31 4.76 -7.33
N ALA A 99 -3.48 5.16 -8.59
CA ALA A 99 -4.48 6.12 -9.02
C ALA A 99 -5.77 5.42 -9.44
N MET A 100 -5.63 4.33 -10.19
CA MET A 100 -6.75 3.53 -10.69
C MET A 100 -6.51 2.06 -10.42
N ARG A 101 -7.58 1.34 -10.06
CA ARG A 101 -7.59 -0.11 -9.96
C ARG A 101 -8.96 -0.64 -10.37
N ASP A 102 -9.00 -1.72 -11.15
CA ASP A 102 -10.24 -2.32 -11.66
C ASP A 102 -11.15 -1.28 -12.36
N LYS A 103 -10.53 -0.36 -13.13
CA LYS A 103 -11.20 0.76 -13.83
C LYS A 103 -11.89 1.78 -12.90
N LYS A 104 -11.56 1.79 -11.61
CA LYS A 104 -12.07 2.74 -10.62
C LYS A 104 -10.96 3.62 -10.10
N LEU A 105 -11.22 4.92 -10.02
CA LEU A 105 -10.32 5.86 -9.35
C LEU A 105 -10.31 5.60 -7.85
N LEU A 106 -9.12 5.55 -7.27
CA LEU A 106 -8.93 5.37 -5.83
C LEU A 106 -8.99 6.73 -5.12
N PRO A 107 -9.32 6.76 -3.81
CA PRO A 107 -9.40 8.00 -3.03
C PRO A 107 -8.08 8.78 -3.03
N ALA A 108 -6.95 8.11 -3.28
CA ALA A 108 -5.67 8.75 -3.45
C ALA A 108 -5.71 9.88 -4.48
N VAL A 109 -6.48 9.71 -5.57
CA VAL A 109 -6.63 10.71 -6.63
C VAL A 109 -7.07 12.08 -6.11
N ALA A 110 -7.84 12.14 -5.03
CA ALA A 110 -8.33 13.39 -4.45
C ALA A 110 -7.29 14.13 -3.58
N TYR A 111 -6.12 13.54 -3.33
CA TYR A 111 -5.11 14.19 -2.49
C TYR A 111 -4.46 15.35 -3.23
N THR A 112 -4.44 16.51 -2.58
CA THR A 112 -3.91 17.76 -3.12
C THR A 112 -2.65 18.22 -2.39
N PRO A 113 -1.82 19.07 -3.03
CA PRO A 113 -0.69 19.71 -2.37
C PRO A 113 -1.08 20.42 -1.06
N GLY A 114 -0.24 20.29 -0.04
CA GLY A 114 -0.46 20.84 1.30
C GLY A 114 -1.12 19.88 2.29
N MET A 115 -1.65 18.74 1.84
CA MET A 115 -2.16 17.70 2.74
C MET A 115 -1.02 16.87 3.34
N THR A 116 -1.11 16.57 4.64
CA THR A 116 -0.14 15.74 5.37
C THR A 116 -0.68 14.35 5.64
N PHE A 117 0.14 13.34 5.33
CA PHE A 117 -0.21 11.94 5.47
C PHE A 117 0.89 11.17 6.20
N ARG A 118 0.48 10.13 6.93
CA ARG A 118 1.36 9.05 7.34
C ARG A 118 1.44 8.05 6.18
N LEU A 119 2.65 7.79 5.72
CA LEU A 119 2.96 6.96 4.57
C LEU A 119 3.77 5.76 5.03
N LYS A 120 3.41 4.58 4.53
CA LYS A 120 4.29 3.42 4.53
C LYS A 120 4.83 3.23 3.12
N LEU A 121 6.14 3.35 2.98
CA LEU A 121 6.87 3.31 1.73
C LEU A 121 7.58 1.98 1.60
N GLY A 122 7.51 1.37 0.42
CA GLY A 122 8.44 0.33 -0.02
C GLY A 122 9.31 0.87 -1.15
N LEU A 123 10.46 0.24 -1.39
CA LEU A 123 11.24 0.53 -2.59
C LEU A 123 10.48 0.02 -3.82
N TRP A 124 10.49 0.82 -4.90
CA TRP A 124 9.88 0.44 -6.17
C TRP A 124 10.45 -0.88 -6.70
N ASP A 125 11.77 -1.00 -6.68
CA ASP A 125 12.53 -2.16 -7.17
C ASP A 125 12.16 -3.48 -6.48
N GLU A 126 11.70 -3.42 -5.21
CA GLU A 126 11.27 -4.60 -4.44
C GLU A 126 9.82 -5.03 -4.73
N THR A 127 9.14 -4.38 -5.69
CA THR A 127 7.73 -4.64 -6.01
C THR A 127 7.57 -5.14 -7.45
N ASP A 128 7.88 -6.43 -7.61
CA ASP A 128 7.90 -7.24 -8.84
C ASP A 128 6.71 -7.08 -9.80
N SER A 129 5.54 -6.64 -9.33
CA SER A 129 4.31 -6.57 -10.13
C SER A 129 3.88 -5.18 -10.56
N LEU A 130 4.63 -4.13 -10.21
CA LEU A 130 4.22 -2.75 -10.49
C LEU A 130 4.91 -2.14 -11.72
N ASP A 131 6.07 -2.66 -12.12
CA ASP A 131 6.84 -2.16 -13.28
C ASP A 131 6.07 -2.25 -14.61
N THR A 132 5.08 -3.14 -14.69
CA THR A 132 4.24 -3.33 -15.89
C THR A 132 3.06 -2.37 -15.98
N LEU A 133 2.83 -1.51 -14.98
CA LEU A 133 1.66 -0.63 -14.94
C LEU A 133 1.97 0.73 -15.58
N PRO A 134 0.99 1.34 -16.29
CA PRO A 134 1.14 2.69 -16.79
C PRO A 134 1.28 3.68 -15.63
N VAL A 135 2.34 4.48 -15.67
CA VAL A 135 2.66 5.51 -14.68
C VAL A 135 2.40 6.89 -15.30
N ALA A 136 1.62 7.71 -14.61
CA ALA A 136 1.51 9.13 -14.90
C ALA A 136 2.76 9.84 -14.36
N ASP A 137 3.80 9.95 -15.19
CA ASP A 137 5.03 10.65 -14.85
C ASP A 137 5.11 11.99 -15.58
N ASP A 138 4.84 13.06 -14.83
CA ASP A 138 4.95 14.45 -15.27
C ASP A 138 5.99 15.20 -14.41
N LEU A 139 6.69 14.46 -13.53
CA LEU A 139 7.71 15.00 -12.63
C LEU A 139 9.07 14.66 -13.23
N GLU A 140 9.73 15.66 -13.83
CA GLU A 140 11.07 15.54 -14.43
C GLU A 140 12.19 15.34 -13.38
N MET A 141 12.11 14.27 -12.57
CA MET A 141 13.05 13.93 -11.51
C MET A 141 13.68 12.56 -11.77
N LEU A 142 14.64 12.55 -12.70
CA LEU A 142 15.34 11.33 -13.16
C LEU A 142 16.32 10.75 -12.11
N ASP A 143 16.86 11.58 -11.22
CA ASP A 143 17.84 11.18 -10.20
C ASP A 143 17.24 10.88 -8.81
N ALA A 144 15.92 11.02 -8.65
CA ALA A 144 15.28 10.75 -7.37
C ALA A 144 15.16 9.24 -7.13
N THR A 145 15.24 8.81 -5.86
CA THR A 145 14.86 7.43 -5.50
C THR A 145 13.33 7.32 -5.51
N TRP A 146 12.82 6.33 -6.23
CA TRP A 146 11.38 6.10 -6.37
C TRP A 146 10.90 5.14 -5.30
N TYR A 147 9.87 5.57 -4.58
CA TYR A 147 9.20 4.77 -3.56
C TYR A 147 7.82 4.36 -4.04
N TYR A 148 7.30 3.26 -3.55
CA TYR A 148 5.90 2.89 -3.70
C TYR A 148 5.15 3.10 -2.40
N VAL A 149 3.99 3.75 -2.46
CA VAL A 149 3.13 3.95 -1.29
C VAL A 149 2.25 2.72 -1.07
N ILE A 150 2.52 2.01 0.00
CA ILE A 150 1.76 0.81 0.39
C ILE A 150 0.49 1.20 1.14
N THR A 151 0.62 2.12 2.09
CA THR A 151 -0.49 2.73 2.83
C THR A 151 -0.31 4.23 2.94
N CYS A 152 -1.42 4.95 2.79
CA CYS A 152 -1.50 6.40 2.91
C CYS A 152 -2.68 6.73 3.80
N GLU A 153 -2.41 7.21 5.00
CA GLU A 153 -3.43 7.55 5.99
C GLU A 153 -3.33 9.03 6.34
N PRO A 154 -4.46 9.75 6.46
CA PRO A 154 -4.41 11.15 6.87
C PRO A 154 -3.79 11.24 8.26
N ALA A 155 -2.74 12.06 8.41
CA ALA A 155 -2.15 12.30 9.70
C ALA A 155 -3.17 13.10 10.53
N ARG A 156 -3.89 12.42 11.43
CA ARG A 156 -4.75 13.12 12.40
C ARG A 156 -3.84 14.04 13.23
N LYS A 157 -4.15 15.34 13.19
CA LYS A 157 -3.51 16.35 14.05
C LYS A 157 -3.86 16.11 15.51
#